data_AF-A0A0D7BLN3-F1
#
_entry.id   AF-A0A0D7BLN3-F1
#
_cell.length_a   1.000
_cell.length_b   1.000
_cell.length_c   1.000
_cell.angle_alpha   90.00
_cell.angle_beta   90.00
_cell.angle_gamma   90.00
#
_symmetry.space_group_name_H-M   'P 1'
#
loop_
_entity.id
_entity.type
_entity.pdbx_description
1 polymer ?
#
loop_
_entity_poly.entity_id
_entity_poly.type
_entity_poly.pdbx_seq_one_letter_code
_entity_poly.pdbx_strand_id
1 'polypeptide(L)'
;MLPSRFGLLNVGKRLNAPRKTTVSLLPRRCLATLPFESVEGHRLTGLSPDPQVTTRRRRQNMSTQEKSAFNDMFNMIFEASSQGYDGTTADVELRNDEVGKFFGRLRQGAKKLRWTTEDEHLLDCKKEEMDMCATDEELLQWAIKSVFGESLRMEAESREALAQIEAGKTDSQTLPRLQSSTYPHVLGLLMKTFRERYNDPHAALALFEHARTLSTASYVFGCSTPAYNELIETRWSAFRDLRGVVQALQEMNTNGVAQDARTLQLADAIRRTAGEKHVWSEEDSLKGGEIWDLLERIESLTSPKAARRKTRRHRDIRGTKSSEERSQWSEWKGENMEDIESDEFGFDKWDMEPRRRY
;
A
#
# COMPACT_ATOMS: atom_id res chain seq x y z
N MET A 1 -41.65 20.59 -56.09
CA MET A 1 -40.94 20.81 -57.37
C MET A 1 -39.52 20.28 -57.23
N LEU A 2 -39.23 19.16 -57.91
CA LEU A 2 -37.90 18.64 -58.27
C LEU A 2 -37.30 19.52 -59.40
N PRO A 3 -36.00 19.44 -59.81
CA PRO A 3 -35.09 18.26 -59.91
C PRO A 3 -33.68 18.50 -59.29
N SER A 4 -32.81 17.54 -58.98
CA SER A 4 -32.36 16.24 -59.53
C SER A 4 -31.29 16.32 -60.65
N ARG A 5 -30.21 15.53 -60.46
CA ARG A 5 -29.14 15.05 -61.39
C ARG A 5 -27.81 15.83 -61.37
N PHE A 6 -26.61 15.27 -61.52
CA PHE A 6 -25.97 13.93 -61.46
C PHE A 6 -24.46 14.22 -61.63
N GLY A 7 -23.54 13.41 -61.08
CA GLY A 7 -22.11 13.60 -61.37
C GLY A 7 -21.16 12.67 -60.62
N LEU A 8 -21.27 11.37 -60.86
CA LEU A 8 -20.29 10.34 -60.50
C LEU A 8 -18.98 10.52 -61.26
N LEU A 9 -17.83 10.41 -60.58
CA LEU A 9 -16.57 10.01 -61.21
C LEU A 9 -15.87 9.01 -60.30
N ASN A 10 -15.87 7.77 -60.78
CA ASN A 10 -15.30 6.59 -60.17
C ASN A 10 -14.24 6.09 -61.17
N VAL A 11 -12.97 6.12 -60.79
CA VAL A 11 -11.83 5.50 -61.49
C VAL A 11 -10.99 4.91 -60.34
N GLY A 12 -10.68 3.62 -60.23
CA GLY A 12 -10.60 2.59 -61.24
C GLY A 12 -9.20 1.97 -61.24
N LYS A 13 -8.96 1.05 -60.30
CA LYS A 13 -8.09 -0.15 -60.36
C LYS A 13 -6.61 -0.04 -60.80
N ARG A 14 -5.71 -0.63 -59.99
CA ARG A 14 -4.75 -1.73 -60.32
C ARG A 14 -3.85 -1.99 -59.09
N LEU A 15 -3.98 -3.13 -58.41
CA LEU A 15 -3.20 -4.38 -58.60
C LEU A 15 -1.68 -4.19 -58.43
N ASN A 16 -1.15 -4.56 -57.25
CA ASN A 16 0.11 -5.30 -57.13
C ASN A 16 0.34 -5.83 -55.70
N ALA A 17 0.13 -7.13 -55.53
CA ALA A 17 0.89 -8.03 -54.68
C ALA A 17 1.56 -9.05 -55.63
N PRO A 18 2.56 -9.88 -55.26
CA PRO A 18 3.08 -10.19 -53.91
C PRO A 18 4.63 -10.25 -53.82
N ARG A 19 5.21 -10.19 -52.61
CA ARG A 19 6.37 -11.02 -52.27
C ARG A 19 6.30 -11.50 -50.82
N LYS A 20 6.29 -12.82 -50.69
CA LYS A 20 6.46 -13.58 -49.47
C LYS A 20 7.95 -13.53 -49.11
N THR A 21 8.26 -13.20 -47.87
CA THR A 21 9.55 -13.54 -47.27
C THR A 21 9.25 -14.31 -45.99
N THR A 22 9.30 -15.63 -46.13
CA THR A 22 9.44 -16.61 -45.07
C THR A 22 10.77 -16.39 -44.35
N VAL A 23 10.73 -16.12 -43.04
CA VAL A 23 11.82 -16.47 -42.13
C VAL A 23 11.22 -17.29 -41.01
N SER A 24 11.54 -18.57 -41.05
CA SER A 24 11.18 -19.60 -40.10
C SER A 24 12.02 -19.50 -38.82
N LEU A 25 11.32 -19.60 -37.68
CA LEU A 25 11.60 -20.47 -36.53
C LEU A 25 13.07 -20.73 -36.18
N LEU A 26 13.47 -20.35 -34.96
CA LEU A 26 13.99 -21.33 -33.99
C LEU A 26 13.67 -20.92 -32.54
N PRO A 27 13.27 -21.88 -31.67
CA PRO A 27 13.04 -21.67 -30.25
C PRO A 27 14.33 -21.83 -29.44
N ARG A 28 14.62 -20.91 -28.52
CA ARG A 28 15.68 -21.10 -27.51
C ARG A 28 15.14 -21.96 -26.37
N ARG A 29 15.30 -23.28 -26.52
CA ARG A 29 15.25 -24.25 -25.42
C ARG A 29 16.53 -24.13 -24.59
N CYS A 30 16.37 -23.91 -23.29
CA CYS A 30 17.40 -24.18 -22.29
C CYS A 30 17.55 -25.69 -22.14
N LEU A 31 18.63 -26.26 -22.68
CA LEU A 31 19.18 -27.55 -22.26
C LEU A 31 20.70 -27.50 -22.43
N ALA A 32 21.42 -27.51 -21.33
CA ALA A 32 22.81 -27.92 -21.27
C ALA A 32 22.98 -28.80 -20.03
N THR A 33 22.77 -30.09 -20.25
CA THR A 33 23.31 -31.18 -19.44
C THR A 33 24.75 -31.40 -19.93
N LEU A 34 25.73 -31.40 -19.03
CA LEU A 34 27.02 -32.05 -19.27
C LEU A 34 27.22 -33.20 -18.28
N PRO A 35 27.86 -34.30 -18.72
CA PRO A 35 28.05 -35.51 -17.94
C PRO A 35 29.32 -35.42 -17.08
N PHE A 36 29.30 -36.00 -15.89
CA PHE A 36 30.54 -36.40 -15.23
C PHE A 36 30.39 -37.83 -14.69
N GLU A 37 31.42 -38.62 -14.98
CA GLU A 37 31.50 -40.06 -14.81
C GLU A 37 31.55 -40.52 -13.35
N SER A 38 31.11 -41.76 -13.23
CA SER A 38 31.00 -42.64 -12.09
C SER A 38 32.35 -43.02 -11.46
N VAL A 39 32.43 -43.03 -10.13
CA VAL A 39 33.24 -44.01 -9.38
C VAL A 39 32.45 -44.48 -8.15
N GLU A 40 32.45 -45.80 -8.00
CA GLU A 40 31.67 -46.66 -7.11
C GLU A 40 32.02 -46.53 -5.62
N GLY A 41 31.10 -46.93 -4.73
CA GLY A 41 31.47 -47.33 -3.37
C GLY A 41 30.37 -47.42 -2.30
N HIS A 42 29.80 -48.62 -2.17
CA HIS A 42 29.32 -49.25 -0.92
C HIS A 42 27.95 -48.90 -0.28
N ARG A 43 27.08 -49.92 -0.38
CA ARG A 43 26.02 -50.43 0.54
C ARG A 43 25.98 -49.81 1.96
N LEU A 44 24.78 -49.50 2.45
CA LEU A 44 23.98 -50.42 3.31
C LEU A 44 22.56 -49.88 3.56
N THR A 45 21.68 -50.84 3.82
CA THR A 45 20.23 -50.85 3.99
C THR A 45 19.70 -50.14 5.24
N GLY A 46 18.50 -49.56 5.16
CA GLY A 46 17.71 -49.16 6.32
C GLY A 46 16.31 -48.65 5.98
N LEU A 47 15.31 -49.53 6.06
CA LEU A 47 13.88 -49.27 5.89
C LEU A 47 13.29 -48.49 7.07
N SER A 48 12.49 -47.45 6.82
CA SER A 48 11.28 -47.14 7.62
C SER A 48 10.36 -46.11 6.95
N PRO A 49 9.04 -46.13 7.26
CA PRO A 49 7.98 -45.60 6.41
C PRO A 49 7.54 -44.17 6.74
N ASP A 50 6.91 -43.56 5.73
CA ASP A 50 6.17 -42.29 5.75
C ASP A 50 5.26 -42.09 6.97
N PRO A 51 5.06 -40.82 7.36
CA PRO A 51 3.72 -40.32 7.61
C PRO A 51 3.35 -39.18 6.64
N GLN A 52 2.47 -39.51 5.70
CA GLN A 52 1.72 -38.57 4.87
C GLN A 52 0.84 -37.66 5.75
N VAL A 53 1.28 -36.43 6.03
CA VAL A 53 0.41 -35.38 6.56
C VAL A 53 -0.13 -34.56 5.38
N THR A 54 -1.23 -35.03 4.81
CA THR A 54 -2.04 -34.24 3.89
C THR A 54 -2.80 -33.18 4.70
N THR A 55 -2.24 -31.97 4.79
CA THR A 55 -3.02 -30.83 5.29
C THR A 55 -4.04 -30.42 4.23
N ARG A 56 -5.23 -31.03 4.31
CA ARG A 56 -6.42 -30.56 3.61
C ARG A 56 -6.63 -29.08 3.97
N ARG A 57 -6.46 -28.19 2.99
CA ARG A 57 -6.90 -26.79 3.06
C ARG A 57 -8.40 -26.78 3.35
N ARG A 58 -8.73 -26.51 4.61
CA ARG A 58 -10.11 -26.35 5.08
C ARG A 58 -10.68 -25.10 4.41
N ARG A 59 -11.61 -25.30 3.48
CA ARG A 59 -12.39 -24.23 2.83
C ARG A 59 -13.05 -23.38 3.92
N GLN A 60 -12.64 -22.13 4.03
CA GLN A 60 -13.39 -21.14 4.81
C GLN A 60 -14.57 -20.72 3.93
N ASN A 61 -15.75 -21.29 4.22
CA ASN A 61 -16.99 -20.65 3.81
C ASN A 61 -17.04 -19.28 4.49
N MET A 62 -17.40 -18.23 3.75
CA MET A 62 -17.55 -16.90 4.33
C MET A 62 -18.40 -16.96 5.59
N SER A 63 -17.89 -16.37 6.67
CA SER A 63 -18.62 -16.31 7.93
C SER A 63 -19.94 -15.56 7.70
N THR A 64 -20.97 -15.88 8.47
CA THR A 64 -22.30 -15.25 8.34
C THR A 64 -22.20 -13.72 8.43
N GLN A 65 -21.20 -13.22 9.16
CA GLN A 65 -20.89 -11.80 9.31
C GLN A 65 -20.24 -11.19 8.05
N GLU A 66 -19.48 -11.97 7.29
CA GLU A 66 -18.94 -11.55 5.99
C GLU A 66 -20.07 -11.49 4.96
N LYS A 67 -20.95 -12.51 4.92
CA LYS A 67 -22.13 -12.51 4.03
C LYS A 67 -23.08 -11.34 4.30
N SER A 68 -23.30 -10.97 5.57
CA SER A 68 -24.11 -9.80 5.90
C SER A 68 -23.44 -8.49 5.50
N ALA A 69 -22.11 -8.39 5.67
CA ALA A 69 -21.35 -7.21 5.24
C ALA A 69 -21.41 -7.01 3.71
N PHE A 70 -21.42 -8.10 2.93
CA PHE A 70 -21.64 -8.02 1.48
C PHE A 70 -23.07 -7.62 1.10
N ASN A 71 -24.09 -8.13 1.78
CA ASN A 71 -25.48 -7.74 1.51
C ASN A 71 -25.77 -6.27 1.88
N ASP A 72 -25.23 -5.78 3.00
CA ASP A 72 -25.35 -4.36 3.39
C ASP A 72 -24.67 -3.45 2.35
N MET A 73 -23.59 -3.94 1.73
CA MET A 73 -22.83 -3.24 0.70
C MET A 73 -23.57 -3.18 -0.65
N PHE A 74 -24.31 -4.22 -1.01
CA PHE A 74 -25.18 -4.20 -2.19
C PHE A 74 -26.35 -3.23 -2.01
N ASN A 75 -26.98 -3.22 -0.83
CA ASN A 75 -28.11 -2.33 -0.56
C ASN A 75 -27.66 -0.86 -0.55
N MET A 76 -26.49 -0.54 -0.02
CA MET A 76 -25.95 0.83 -0.01
C MET A 76 -25.63 1.36 -1.43
N ILE A 77 -25.12 0.51 -2.32
CA ILE A 77 -24.80 0.90 -3.72
C ILE A 77 -26.10 1.10 -4.53
N PHE A 78 -27.12 0.28 -4.31
CA PHE A 78 -28.42 0.39 -4.98
C PHE A 78 -29.29 1.53 -4.42
N GLU A 79 -29.24 1.80 -3.12
CA GLU A 79 -29.89 2.98 -2.52
C GLU A 79 -29.22 4.27 -2.99
N ALA A 80 -27.89 4.30 -3.11
CA ALA A 80 -27.16 5.44 -3.63
C ALA A 80 -27.34 5.69 -5.14
N SER A 81 -27.69 4.65 -5.93
CA SER A 81 -27.98 4.83 -7.36
C SER A 81 -29.45 5.16 -7.65
N SER A 82 -30.36 4.83 -6.72
CA SER A 82 -31.79 5.14 -6.83
C SER A 82 -32.17 6.51 -6.27
N GLN A 83 -31.36 7.10 -5.39
CA GLN A 83 -31.51 8.49 -4.96
C GLN A 83 -30.86 9.44 -5.98
N GLY A 84 -31.70 10.01 -6.84
CA GLY A 84 -31.30 10.92 -7.91
C GLY A 84 -30.52 12.15 -7.42
N TYR A 85 -29.58 12.57 -8.26
CA TYR A 85 -28.72 13.75 -8.12
C TYR A 85 -29.51 15.02 -7.74
N ASP A 86 -29.16 15.63 -6.61
CA ASP A 86 -29.31 17.07 -6.42
C ASP A 86 -27.95 17.69 -6.03
N GLY A 87 -27.50 18.63 -6.85
CA GLY A 87 -26.09 18.99 -7.01
C GLY A 87 -25.57 19.98 -5.97
N THR A 88 -25.24 19.50 -4.77
CA THR A 88 -24.56 20.32 -3.76
C THR A 88 -23.09 19.91 -3.62
N THR A 89 -22.18 20.85 -3.91
CA THR A 89 -20.71 20.65 -3.96
C THR A 89 -20.07 20.34 -2.60
N ALA A 90 -20.77 20.57 -1.48
CA ALA A 90 -20.32 20.20 -0.13
C ALA A 90 -20.37 18.68 0.15
N ASP A 91 -21.12 17.92 -0.64
CA ASP A 91 -21.32 16.48 -0.42
C ASP A 91 -20.20 15.62 -1.07
N VAL A 92 -19.35 16.23 -1.90
CA VAL A 92 -18.24 15.54 -2.58
C VAL A 92 -17.09 15.22 -1.60
N GLU A 93 -16.83 16.06 -0.61
CA GLU A 93 -15.78 15.83 0.40
C GLU A 93 -16.16 14.74 1.41
N LEU A 94 -17.43 14.65 1.81
CA LEU A 94 -17.92 13.58 2.69
C LEU A 94 -17.99 12.23 1.96
N ARG A 95 -18.32 12.22 0.67
CA ARG A 95 -18.34 11.02 -0.19
C ARG A 95 -16.94 10.42 -0.42
N ASN A 96 -15.90 11.24 -0.60
CA ASN A 96 -14.51 10.75 -0.70
C ASN A 96 -14.05 10.04 0.58
N ASP A 97 -14.54 10.49 1.73
CA ASP A 97 -14.20 9.96 3.03
C ASP A 97 -14.82 8.57 3.28
N GLU A 98 -16.02 8.31 2.73
CA GLU A 98 -16.69 7.00 2.82
C GLU A 98 -16.12 5.99 1.81
N VAL A 99 -15.90 6.43 0.57
CA VAL A 99 -15.24 5.62 -0.47
C VAL A 99 -13.80 5.27 -0.06
N GLY A 100 -13.10 6.22 0.56
CA GLY A 100 -11.78 6.01 1.15
C GLY A 100 -11.77 5.00 2.30
N LYS A 101 -12.73 5.09 3.24
CA LYS A 101 -12.94 4.08 4.29
C LYS A 101 -13.26 2.71 3.69
N PHE A 102 -14.00 2.65 2.60
CA PHE A 102 -14.30 1.42 1.88
C PHE A 102 -13.04 0.79 1.29
N PHE A 103 -12.21 1.54 0.55
CA PHE A 103 -10.93 1.05 0.06
C PHE A 103 -9.99 0.62 1.18
N GLY A 104 -10.01 1.35 2.30
CA GLY A 104 -9.32 0.96 3.53
C GLY A 104 -9.76 -0.42 4.04
N ARG A 105 -11.07 -0.73 4.03
CA ARG A 105 -11.59 -2.06 4.40
C ARG A 105 -11.18 -3.15 3.42
N LEU A 106 -11.23 -2.87 2.10
CA LEU A 106 -10.80 -3.81 1.06
C LEU A 106 -9.31 -4.18 1.21
N ARG A 107 -8.46 -3.17 1.48
CA ARG A 107 -7.04 -3.36 1.76
C ARG A 107 -6.79 -4.02 3.12
N GLN A 108 -7.60 -3.73 4.15
CA GLN A 108 -7.49 -4.40 5.46
C GLN A 108 -7.79 -5.91 5.37
N GLY A 109 -8.69 -6.33 4.49
CA GLY A 109 -8.87 -7.75 4.16
C GLY A 109 -7.62 -8.37 3.53
N ALA A 110 -6.92 -7.61 2.67
CA ALA A 110 -5.66 -8.02 2.05
C ALA A 110 -4.47 -8.06 3.04
N LYS A 111 -4.55 -7.44 4.23
CA LYS A 111 -3.48 -7.49 5.25
C LYS A 111 -3.28 -8.88 5.87
N LYS A 112 -4.21 -9.82 5.65
CA LYS A 112 -4.03 -11.25 5.99
C LYS A 112 -3.50 -12.08 4.82
N LEU A 113 -3.12 -11.45 3.70
CA LEU A 113 -2.41 -12.14 2.64
C LEU A 113 -1.00 -12.43 3.17
N ARG A 114 -0.85 -13.65 3.70
CA ARG A 114 0.43 -14.17 4.17
C ARG A 114 1.40 -14.09 3.01
N TRP A 115 2.35 -13.18 3.11
CA TRP A 115 3.48 -13.06 2.20
C TRP A 115 4.09 -14.46 2.04
N THR A 116 4.08 -14.97 0.82
CA THR A 116 4.52 -16.34 0.54
C THR A 116 5.96 -16.32 0.04
N THR A 117 6.67 -17.44 0.21
CA THR A 117 8.02 -17.63 -0.35
C THR A 117 8.02 -17.46 -1.87
N GLU A 118 6.91 -17.76 -2.55
CA GLU A 118 6.74 -17.52 -3.98
C GLU A 118 6.70 -16.02 -4.30
N ASP A 119 6.00 -15.22 -3.48
CA ASP A 119 5.95 -13.76 -3.65
C ASP A 119 7.34 -13.12 -3.42
N GLU A 120 8.13 -13.66 -2.48
CA GLU A 120 9.53 -13.25 -2.26
C GLU A 120 10.39 -13.51 -3.49
N HIS A 121 10.34 -14.74 -3.99
CA HIS A 121 11.10 -15.11 -5.18
C HIS A 121 10.71 -14.29 -6.41
N LEU A 122 9.40 -14.05 -6.60
CA LEU A 122 8.93 -13.19 -7.69
C LEU A 122 9.41 -11.75 -7.53
N LEU A 123 9.38 -11.20 -6.31
CA LEU A 123 9.89 -9.87 -6.04
C LEU A 123 11.38 -9.78 -6.34
N ASP A 124 12.16 -10.78 -5.95
CA ASP A 124 13.61 -10.82 -6.18
C ASP A 124 13.95 -11.00 -7.66
N CYS A 125 13.26 -11.86 -8.40
CA CYS A 125 13.41 -11.93 -9.85
C CYS A 125 13.12 -10.58 -10.53
N LYS A 126 12.06 -9.87 -10.11
CA LYS A 126 11.76 -8.54 -10.66
C LYS A 126 12.84 -7.51 -10.30
N LYS A 127 13.46 -7.61 -9.12
CA LYS A 127 14.62 -6.76 -8.77
C LYS A 127 15.80 -7.02 -9.68
N GLU A 128 16.15 -8.29 -9.90
CA GLU A 128 17.23 -8.66 -10.81
C GLU A 128 16.96 -8.18 -12.24
N GLU A 129 15.72 -8.29 -12.72
CA GLU A 129 15.31 -7.75 -14.01
C GLU A 129 15.48 -6.23 -14.09
N MET A 130 15.13 -5.50 -13.03
CA MET A 130 15.36 -4.05 -12.95
C MET A 130 16.84 -3.69 -12.95
N ASP A 131 17.66 -4.47 -12.26
CA ASP A 131 19.10 -4.24 -12.16
C ASP A 131 19.80 -4.50 -13.51
N MET A 132 19.27 -5.42 -14.32
CA MET A 132 19.74 -5.69 -15.69
C MET A 132 19.50 -4.55 -16.68
N CYS A 133 18.55 -3.65 -16.44
CA CYS A 133 18.33 -2.48 -17.30
C CYS A 133 19.53 -1.53 -17.18
N ALA A 134 20.14 -1.16 -18.31
CA ALA A 134 21.28 -0.25 -18.29
C ALA A 134 20.83 1.20 -18.33
N THR A 135 19.84 1.50 -19.17
CA THR A 135 19.30 2.86 -19.37
C THR A 135 17.95 3.05 -18.68
N ASP A 136 17.61 4.31 -18.45
CA ASP A 136 16.32 4.74 -17.92
C ASP A 136 15.18 4.40 -18.88
N GLU A 137 15.39 4.56 -20.18
CA GLU A 137 14.42 4.18 -21.22
C GLU A 137 14.12 2.67 -21.20
N GLU A 138 15.15 1.83 -21.12
CA GLU A 138 14.98 0.37 -21.02
C GLU A 138 14.19 -0.01 -19.77
N LEU A 139 14.50 0.60 -18.63
CA LEU A 139 13.78 0.35 -17.38
C LEU A 139 12.32 0.79 -17.49
N LEU A 140 12.04 1.93 -18.13
CA LEU A 140 10.68 2.41 -18.34
C LEU A 140 9.88 1.48 -19.25
N GLN A 141 10.47 1.05 -20.37
CA GLN A 141 9.85 0.08 -21.28
C GLN A 141 9.60 -1.26 -20.58
N TRP A 142 10.55 -1.72 -19.76
CA TRP A 142 10.36 -2.90 -18.91
C TRP A 142 9.20 -2.70 -17.93
N ALA A 143 9.11 -1.56 -17.25
CA ALA A 143 8.03 -1.28 -16.29
C ALA A 143 6.66 -1.31 -16.99
N ILE A 144 6.54 -0.66 -18.15
CA ILE A 144 5.32 -0.67 -18.98
C ILE A 144 4.89 -2.10 -19.32
N LYS A 145 5.83 -2.93 -19.77
CA LYS A 145 5.52 -4.30 -20.22
C LYS A 145 5.29 -5.28 -19.06
N SER A 146 6.20 -5.30 -18.09
CA SER A 146 6.30 -6.32 -17.07
C SER A 146 5.52 -6.00 -15.80
N VAL A 147 5.33 -4.72 -15.47
CA VAL A 147 4.64 -4.30 -14.23
C VAL A 147 3.22 -3.86 -14.55
N PHE A 148 3.06 -2.90 -15.46
CA PHE A 148 1.75 -2.38 -15.84
C PHE A 148 1.00 -3.32 -16.81
N GLY A 149 1.70 -3.92 -17.77
CA GLY A 149 1.11 -4.90 -18.68
C GLY A 149 0.62 -6.17 -17.97
N GLU A 150 1.36 -6.64 -16.96
CA GLU A 150 0.94 -7.78 -16.11
C GLU A 150 -0.32 -7.42 -15.29
N SER A 151 -0.34 -6.23 -14.70
CA SER A 151 -1.49 -5.69 -13.96
C SER A 151 -2.77 -5.67 -14.80
N LEU A 152 -2.69 -5.18 -16.05
CA LEU A 152 -3.82 -5.15 -16.98
C LEU A 152 -4.30 -6.56 -17.37
N ARG A 153 -3.35 -7.50 -17.57
CA ARG A 153 -3.70 -8.88 -17.93
C ARG A 153 -4.45 -9.56 -16.79
N MET A 154 -3.98 -9.42 -15.55
CA MET A 154 -4.66 -9.98 -14.38
C MET A 154 -6.06 -9.38 -14.19
N GLU A 155 -6.23 -8.08 -14.46
CA GLU A 155 -7.54 -7.45 -14.40
C GLU A 155 -8.49 -8.02 -15.47
N ALA A 156 -8.04 -8.16 -16.71
CA ALA A 156 -8.82 -8.74 -17.79
C ALA A 156 -9.24 -10.19 -17.46
N GLU A 157 -8.30 -11.01 -16.98
CA GLU A 157 -8.56 -12.38 -16.53
C GLU A 157 -9.59 -12.41 -15.37
N SER A 158 -9.48 -11.48 -14.42
CA SER A 158 -10.44 -11.38 -13.30
C SER A 158 -11.84 -10.98 -13.78
N ARG A 159 -11.94 -10.10 -14.78
CA ARG A 159 -13.20 -9.65 -15.37
C ARG A 159 -13.88 -10.76 -16.17
N GLU A 160 -13.10 -11.53 -16.94
CA GLU A 160 -13.60 -12.70 -17.65
C GLU A 160 -14.09 -13.79 -16.69
N ALA A 161 -13.35 -14.04 -15.59
CA ALA A 161 -13.77 -15.00 -14.58
C ALA A 161 -15.08 -14.59 -13.90
N LEU A 162 -15.27 -13.29 -13.62
CA LEU A 162 -16.54 -12.76 -13.08
C LEU A 162 -17.69 -12.97 -14.06
N ALA A 163 -17.49 -12.69 -15.36
CA ALA A 163 -18.50 -12.95 -16.38
C ALA A 163 -18.85 -14.44 -16.50
N GLN A 164 -17.89 -15.34 -16.30
CA GLN A 164 -18.13 -16.78 -16.30
C GLN A 164 -18.90 -17.27 -15.05
N ILE A 165 -18.69 -16.62 -13.91
CA ILE A 165 -19.46 -16.88 -12.68
C ILE A 165 -20.89 -16.37 -12.85
N GLU A 166 -21.09 -15.17 -13.41
CA GLU A 166 -22.41 -14.63 -13.73
C GLU A 166 -23.17 -15.52 -14.72
N ALA A 167 -22.46 -16.11 -15.69
CA ALA A 167 -23.01 -17.10 -16.62
C ALA A 167 -23.26 -18.49 -15.99
N GLY A 168 -23.04 -18.67 -14.69
CA GLY A 168 -23.31 -19.90 -13.95
C GLY A 168 -22.39 -21.08 -14.29
N LYS A 169 -21.26 -20.84 -14.97
CA LYS A 169 -20.34 -21.90 -15.45
C LYS A 169 -19.24 -22.27 -14.45
N THR A 170 -18.89 -21.36 -13.53
CA THR A 170 -17.74 -21.53 -12.64
C THR A 170 -18.14 -21.21 -11.21
N ASP A 171 -17.69 -22.04 -10.25
CA ASP A 171 -17.88 -21.79 -8.83
C ASP A 171 -17.12 -20.51 -8.38
N SER A 172 -17.73 -19.71 -7.48
CA SER A 172 -17.12 -18.50 -6.91
C SER A 172 -15.81 -18.73 -6.13
N GLN A 173 -15.38 -19.99 -5.96
CA GLN A 173 -14.18 -20.37 -5.20
C GLN A 173 -12.87 -20.18 -5.96
N THR A 174 -12.90 -19.98 -7.29
CA THR A 174 -11.70 -19.84 -8.14
C THR A 174 -11.64 -18.47 -8.81
N LEU A 175 -11.95 -17.40 -8.09
CA LEU A 175 -11.72 -16.05 -8.60
C LEU A 175 -10.19 -15.81 -8.70
N PRO A 176 -9.67 -15.43 -9.88
CA PRO A 176 -8.29 -15.01 -10.04
C PRO A 176 -7.99 -13.86 -9.08
N ARG A 177 -6.76 -13.82 -8.55
CA ARG A 177 -6.31 -12.64 -7.78
C ARG A 177 -6.34 -11.42 -8.71
N LEU A 178 -6.95 -10.34 -8.25
CA LEU A 178 -7.08 -9.09 -9.01
C LEU A 178 -5.73 -8.52 -9.42
N GLN A 179 -4.72 -8.62 -8.55
CA GLN A 179 -3.37 -8.08 -8.74
C GLN A 179 -2.33 -8.94 -8.01
N SER A 180 -1.07 -8.84 -8.45
CA SER A 180 0.06 -9.44 -7.73
C SER A 180 0.32 -8.71 -6.40
N SER A 181 0.64 -9.48 -5.36
CA SER A 181 1.07 -8.99 -4.04
C SER A 181 2.39 -8.20 -4.08
N THR A 182 3.23 -8.48 -5.08
CA THR A 182 4.54 -7.84 -5.28
C THR A 182 4.43 -6.47 -5.93
N TYR A 183 3.32 -6.19 -6.62
CA TYR A 183 3.07 -4.97 -7.38
C TYR A 183 3.41 -3.66 -6.63
N PRO A 184 2.89 -3.39 -5.41
CA PRO A 184 3.22 -2.17 -4.68
C PRO A 184 4.70 -2.05 -4.29
N HIS A 185 5.39 -3.17 -4.06
CA HIS A 185 6.80 -3.19 -3.70
C HIS A 185 7.67 -2.89 -4.92
N VAL A 186 7.35 -3.49 -6.07
CA VAL A 186 8.03 -3.23 -7.34
C VAL A 186 7.81 -1.78 -7.78
N LEU A 187 6.59 -1.23 -7.61
CA LEU A 187 6.31 0.17 -7.93
C LEU A 187 7.14 1.14 -7.07
N GLY A 188 7.20 0.91 -5.75
CA GLY A 188 8.04 1.71 -4.86
C GLY A 188 9.51 1.61 -5.26
N LEU A 189 10.00 0.40 -5.54
CA LEU A 189 11.39 0.21 -5.97
C LEU A 189 11.68 0.93 -7.29
N LEU A 190 10.76 0.87 -8.26
CA LEU A 190 10.90 1.59 -9.53
C LEU A 190 11.08 3.09 -9.29
N MET A 191 10.20 3.71 -8.49
CA MET A 191 10.31 5.12 -8.15
C MET A 191 11.65 5.44 -7.49
N LYS A 192 12.10 4.59 -6.57
CA LYS A 192 13.40 4.72 -5.91
C LYS A 192 14.56 4.65 -6.92
N THR A 193 14.54 3.68 -7.83
CA THR A 193 15.59 3.51 -8.84
C THR A 193 15.65 4.69 -9.80
N PHE A 194 14.51 5.22 -10.27
CA PHE A 194 14.50 6.42 -11.11
C PHE A 194 15.08 7.64 -10.37
N ARG A 195 14.74 7.79 -9.08
CA ARG A 195 15.28 8.88 -8.25
C ARG A 195 16.78 8.74 -7.98
N GLU A 196 17.24 7.57 -7.57
CA GLU A 196 18.62 7.39 -7.05
C GLU A 196 19.62 7.01 -8.13
N ARG A 197 19.26 6.06 -9.03
CA ARG A 197 20.17 5.54 -10.06
C ARG A 197 20.23 6.45 -11.28
N TYR A 198 19.07 6.94 -11.72
CA TYR A 198 18.95 7.75 -12.94
C TYR A 198 18.83 9.25 -12.65
N ASN A 199 18.68 9.64 -11.38
CA ASN A 199 18.53 11.02 -10.94
C ASN A 199 17.38 11.78 -11.67
N ASP A 200 16.32 11.05 -12.03
CA ASP A 200 15.11 11.61 -12.65
C ASP A 200 13.91 11.49 -11.70
N PRO A 201 13.67 12.51 -10.85
CA PRO A 201 12.52 12.52 -9.97
C PRO A 201 11.20 12.78 -10.72
N HIS A 202 11.22 13.34 -11.93
CA HIS A 202 10.00 13.57 -12.72
C HIS A 202 9.44 12.26 -13.26
N ALA A 203 10.31 11.38 -13.78
CA ALA A 203 9.91 10.03 -14.20
C ALA A 203 9.31 9.23 -13.04
N ALA A 204 9.90 9.32 -11.84
CA ALA A 204 9.36 8.67 -10.64
C ALA A 204 7.93 9.15 -10.31
N LEU A 205 7.65 10.46 -10.40
CA LEU A 205 6.30 11.00 -10.22
C LEU A 205 5.34 10.57 -11.33
N ALA A 206 5.80 10.56 -12.58
CA ALA A 206 5.00 10.13 -13.74
C ALA A 206 4.60 8.65 -13.64
N LEU A 207 5.48 7.79 -13.13
CA LEU A 207 5.18 6.37 -12.88
C LEU A 207 4.08 6.17 -11.84
N PHE A 208 4.13 6.94 -10.75
CA PHE A 208 3.06 6.90 -9.74
C PHE A 208 1.72 7.36 -10.32
N GLU A 209 1.73 8.45 -11.10
CA GLU A 209 0.54 8.95 -11.77
C GLU A 209 -0.02 7.95 -12.80
N HIS A 210 0.88 7.26 -13.51
CA HIS A 210 0.49 6.21 -14.44
C HIS A 210 -0.18 5.04 -13.71
N ALA A 211 0.38 4.58 -12.59
CA ALA A 211 -0.24 3.54 -11.76
C ALA A 211 -1.63 3.94 -11.26
N ARG A 212 -1.82 5.23 -10.91
CA ARG A 212 -3.10 5.76 -10.46
C ARG A 212 -4.15 5.80 -11.56
N THR A 213 -3.76 6.15 -12.77
CA THR A 213 -4.68 6.33 -13.92
C THR A 213 -4.91 5.05 -14.72
N LEU A 214 -4.07 4.03 -14.55
CA LEU A 214 -4.13 2.78 -15.30
C LEU A 214 -5.45 2.03 -15.08
N SER A 215 -5.79 1.76 -13.82
CA SER A 215 -7.09 1.18 -13.45
C SER A 215 -7.37 1.36 -11.96
N THR A 216 -8.64 1.23 -11.58
CA THR A 216 -9.03 1.30 -10.16
C THR A 216 -8.37 0.18 -9.35
N ALA A 217 -8.22 -1.02 -9.91
CA ALA A 217 -7.52 -2.11 -9.25
C ALA A 217 -6.03 -1.79 -9.07
N SER A 218 -5.37 -1.28 -10.11
CA SER A 218 -3.98 -0.85 -10.06
C SER A 218 -3.76 0.25 -9.01
N TYR A 219 -4.64 1.24 -8.92
CA TYR A 219 -4.60 2.26 -7.87
C TYR A 219 -4.77 1.67 -6.46
N VAL A 220 -5.75 0.76 -6.28
CA VAL A 220 -6.08 0.16 -4.98
C VAL A 220 -5.04 -0.85 -4.49
N PHE A 221 -4.25 -1.47 -5.37
CA PHE A 221 -3.22 -2.42 -4.94
C PHE A 221 -1.80 -1.83 -5.07
N GLY A 222 -1.55 -0.99 -6.07
CA GLY A 222 -0.25 -0.37 -6.37
C GLY A 222 0.08 0.82 -5.50
N CYS A 223 -0.83 1.77 -5.33
CA CYS A 223 -0.64 2.93 -4.47
C CYS A 223 -0.80 2.52 -3.00
N SER A 224 0.17 1.79 -2.47
CA SER A 224 0.25 1.30 -1.10
C SER A 224 1.36 2.02 -0.33
N THR A 225 1.53 1.72 0.95
CA THR A 225 2.53 2.36 1.83
C THR A 225 3.93 2.49 1.23
N PRO A 226 4.55 1.45 0.62
CA PRO A 226 5.88 1.60 0.03
C PRO A 226 5.91 2.62 -1.12
N ALA A 227 4.89 2.66 -1.98
CA ALA A 227 4.81 3.64 -3.07
C ALA A 227 4.60 5.06 -2.54
N TYR A 228 3.77 5.25 -1.52
CA TYR A 228 3.57 6.58 -0.89
C TYR A 228 4.83 7.08 -0.18
N ASN A 229 5.60 6.19 0.46
CA ASN A 229 6.86 6.57 1.09
C ASN A 229 7.83 7.14 0.04
N GLU A 230 7.96 6.47 -1.11
CA GLU A 230 8.81 6.94 -2.20
C GLU A 230 8.27 8.21 -2.87
N LEU A 231 6.94 8.37 -2.97
CA LEU A 231 6.32 9.60 -3.44
C LEU A 231 6.66 10.79 -2.55
N ILE A 232 6.49 10.65 -1.24
CA ILE A 232 6.78 11.69 -0.23
C ILE A 232 8.26 12.04 -0.27
N GLU A 233 9.13 11.02 -0.27
CA GLU A 233 10.57 11.21 -0.31
C GLU A 233 11.01 11.91 -1.60
N THR A 234 10.45 11.54 -2.76
CA THR A 234 10.75 12.19 -4.06
C THR A 234 10.30 13.64 -4.08
N ARG A 235 9.08 13.94 -3.61
CA ARG A 235 8.56 15.32 -3.53
C ARG A 235 9.42 16.21 -2.63
N TRP A 236 9.88 15.68 -1.50
CA TRP A 236 10.70 16.46 -0.58
C TRP A 236 12.15 16.60 -1.04
N SER A 237 12.79 15.51 -1.47
CA SER A 237 14.21 15.51 -1.82
C SER A 237 14.50 16.36 -3.06
N ALA A 238 13.70 16.20 -4.12
CA ALA A 238 13.91 16.86 -5.40
C ALA A 238 13.29 18.26 -5.47
N PHE A 239 12.03 18.40 -5.05
CA PHE A 239 11.27 19.64 -5.26
C PHE A 239 11.12 20.51 -4.01
N ARG A 240 11.39 19.96 -2.82
CA ARG A 240 11.13 20.62 -1.52
C ARG A 240 9.67 21.07 -1.38
N ASP A 241 8.76 20.35 -2.03
CA ASP A 241 7.34 20.70 -2.06
C ASP A 241 6.62 20.19 -0.81
N LEU A 242 6.49 21.07 0.18
CA LEU A 242 5.79 20.76 1.43
C LEU A 242 4.28 20.55 1.22
N ARG A 243 3.67 21.28 0.28
CA ARG A 243 2.25 21.15 -0.03
C ARG A 243 1.97 19.80 -0.68
N GLY A 244 2.83 19.39 -1.60
CA GLY A 244 2.79 18.07 -2.22
C GLY A 244 2.96 16.94 -1.20
N VAL A 245 3.82 17.11 -0.18
CA VAL A 245 3.95 16.15 0.92
C VAL A 245 2.66 16.05 1.73
N VAL A 246 2.07 17.19 2.12
CA VAL A 246 0.80 17.22 2.87
C VAL A 246 -0.31 16.54 2.07
N GLN A 247 -0.42 16.82 0.78
CA GLN A 247 -1.41 16.19 -0.09
C GLN A 247 -1.22 14.67 -0.16
N ALA A 248 0.02 14.18 -0.28
CA ALA A 248 0.30 12.74 -0.31
C ALA A 248 -0.06 12.06 1.02
N LEU A 249 0.23 12.69 2.16
CA LEU A 249 -0.14 12.18 3.48
C LEU A 249 -1.67 12.18 3.71
N GLN A 250 -2.36 13.20 3.22
CA GLN A 250 -3.82 13.26 3.24
C GLN A 250 -4.41 12.16 2.37
N GLU A 251 -3.93 12.01 1.14
CA GLU A 251 -4.36 10.97 0.21
C GLU A 251 -4.16 9.56 0.81
N MET A 252 -3.02 9.33 1.46
CA MET A 252 -2.74 8.08 2.15
C MET A 252 -3.75 7.79 3.28
N ASN A 253 -4.15 8.82 4.03
CA ASN A 253 -5.14 8.70 5.10
C ASN A 253 -6.57 8.51 4.55
N THR A 254 -6.97 9.29 3.54
CA THR A 254 -8.27 9.16 2.87
C THR A 254 -8.40 7.78 2.25
N ASN A 255 -7.37 7.25 1.59
CA ASN A 255 -7.37 5.91 1.01
C ASN A 255 -7.28 4.77 2.04
N GLY A 256 -7.15 5.09 3.34
CA GLY A 256 -7.03 4.10 4.41
C GLY A 256 -5.73 3.29 4.36
N VAL A 257 -4.68 3.82 3.73
CA VAL A 257 -3.35 3.21 3.68
C VAL A 257 -2.66 3.46 5.03
N ALA A 258 -2.15 2.39 5.63
CA ALA A 258 -1.50 2.49 6.93
C ALA A 258 -0.13 3.16 6.78
N GLN A 259 0.13 4.15 7.63
CA GLN A 259 1.44 4.76 7.78
C GLN A 259 2.38 3.76 8.46
N ASP A 260 3.58 3.59 7.92
CA ASP A 260 4.61 2.75 8.54
C ASP A 260 5.61 3.60 9.34
N ALA A 261 6.53 2.93 10.03
CA ALA A 261 7.59 3.62 10.76
C ALA A 261 8.45 4.49 9.84
N ARG A 262 8.61 4.11 8.56
CA ARG A 262 9.35 4.87 7.56
C ARG A 262 8.62 6.16 7.18
N THR A 263 7.29 6.15 7.01
CA THR A 263 6.49 7.35 6.76
C THR A 263 6.66 8.35 7.90
N LEU A 264 6.65 7.86 9.15
CA LEU A 264 6.84 8.71 10.34
C LEU A 264 8.25 9.32 10.36
N GLN A 265 9.28 8.51 10.10
CA GLN A 265 10.66 9.00 9.99
C GLN A 265 10.83 10.06 8.90
N LEU A 266 10.22 9.84 7.72
CA LEU A 266 10.23 10.81 6.62
C LEU A 266 9.55 12.11 7.03
N ALA A 267 8.37 12.04 7.65
CA ALA A 267 7.67 13.23 8.13
C ALA A 267 8.47 14.01 9.18
N ASP A 268 9.11 13.32 10.12
CA ASP A 268 9.96 13.95 11.12
C ASP A 268 11.21 14.60 10.50
N ALA A 269 11.84 13.93 9.53
CA ALA A 269 12.98 14.47 8.80
C ALA A 269 12.59 15.72 7.99
N ILE A 270 11.42 15.70 7.35
CA ILE A 270 10.86 16.85 6.63
C ILE A 270 10.65 18.01 7.59
N ARG A 271 10.03 17.77 8.76
CA ARG A 271 9.79 18.81 9.76
C ARG A 271 11.09 19.47 10.24
N ARG A 272 12.12 18.67 10.52
CA ARG A 272 13.43 19.20 10.94
C ARG A 272 14.07 20.04 9.84
N THR A 273 14.16 19.48 8.64
CA THR A 273 14.83 20.16 7.52
C THR A 273 14.08 21.39 7.00
N ALA A 274 12.74 21.39 7.06
CA ALA A 274 11.91 22.54 6.74
C ALA A 274 11.98 23.62 7.83
N GLY A 275 11.89 23.20 9.10
CA GLY A 275 11.96 24.09 10.26
C GLY A 275 13.31 24.79 10.38
N GLU A 276 14.41 24.06 10.21
CA GLU A 276 15.76 24.63 10.22
C GLU A 276 15.89 25.73 9.17
N LYS A 277 15.55 25.47 7.91
CA LYS A 277 15.68 26.46 6.82
C LYS A 277 14.80 27.68 7.02
N HIS A 278 13.58 27.49 7.54
CA HIS A 278 12.68 28.60 7.80
C HIS A 278 13.18 29.49 8.95
N VAL A 279 13.77 28.91 10.01
CA VAL A 279 14.33 29.67 11.13
C VAL A 279 15.45 30.63 10.69
N TRP A 280 16.24 30.26 9.67
CA TRP A 280 17.33 31.09 9.17
C TRP A 280 16.92 32.07 8.06
N SER A 281 15.69 31.99 7.54
CA SER A 281 15.21 32.85 6.44
C SER A 281 14.29 33.94 6.98
N GLU A 282 14.84 34.85 7.78
CA GLU A 282 14.09 35.92 8.48
C GLU A 282 13.46 36.99 7.54
N GLU A 283 13.71 36.94 6.22
CA GLU A 283 13.24 37.97 5.27
C GLU A 283 11.82 37.76 4.70
N ASP A 284 11.22 36.57 4.78
CA ASP A 284 9.92 36.25 4.13
C ASP A 284 8.78 36.08 5.15
N SER A 285 8.69 36.98 6.14
CA SER A 285 7.72 36.93 7.27
C SER A 285 6.24 36.74 6.88
N LEU A 286 5.86 37.08 5.64
CA LEU A 286 4.48 36.90 5.15
C LEU A 286 4.18 35.48 4.62
N LYS A 287 5.19 34.71 4.20
CA LYS A 287 5.03 33.31 3.76
C LYS A 287 5.33 32.30 4.86
N GLY A 288 5.95 32.76 5.95
CA GLY A 288 6.33 31.86 7.04
C GLY A 288 5.16 31.21 7.75
N GLY A 289 4.04 31.92 7.90
CA GLY A 289 2.82 31.37 8.49
C GLY A 289 2.30 30.14 7.75
N GLU A 290 2.25 30.19 6.42
CA GLU A 290 1.77 29.07 5.59
C GLU A 290 2.64 27.82 5.76
N ILE A 291 3.96 27.98 5.94
CA ILE A 291 4.88 26.86 6.14
C ILE A 291 4.64 26.22 7.50
N TRP A 292 4.48 27.00 8.57
CA TRP A 292 4.16 26.47 9.89
C TRP A 292 2.81 25.75 9.92
N ASP A 293 1.79 26.30 9.26
CA ASP A 293 0.48 25.67 9.11
C ASP A 293 0.59 24.31 8.40
N LEU A 294 1.41 24.24 7.35
CA LEU A 294 1.69 22.99 6.64
C LEU A 294 2.44 21.98 7.53
N LEU A 295 3.42 22.43 8.34
CA LEU A 295 4.13 21.58 9.28
C LEU A 295 3.23 21.04 10.39
N GLU A 296 2.35 21.88 10.94
CA GLU A 296 1.32 21.46 11.89
C GLU A 296 0.37 20.45 11.24
N ARG A 297 0.03 20.65 9.95
CA ARG A 297 -0.80 19.70 9.22
C ARG A 297 -0.10 18.34 9.08
N ILE A 298 1.19 18.31 8.75
CA ILE A 298 1.98 17.06 8.72
C ILE A 298 1.92 16.36 10.08
N GLU A 299 2.15 17.09 11.18
CA GLU A 299 2.07 16.53 12.52
C GLU A 299 0.68 15.98 12.85
N SER A 300 -0.38 16.71 12.46
CA SER A 300 -1.75 16.26 12.69
C SER A 300 -2.05 14.94 11.98
N LEU A 301 -1.50 14.76 10.77
CA LEU A 301 -1.70 13.59 9.91
C LEU A 301 -0.86 12.39 10.34
N THR A 302 0.29 12.61 10.98
CA THR A 302 1.18 11.55 11.46
C THR A 302 0.98 11.21 12.94
N SER A 303 0.34 12.08 13.71
CA SER A 303 0.13 11.83 15.13
C SER A 303 -0.84 10.64 15.36
N PRO A 304 -0.45 9.63 16.15
CA PRO A 304 -1.34 8.52 16.52
C PRO A 304 -2.60 8.96 17.30
N LYS A 305 -2.61 10.21 17.80
CA LYS A 305 -3.66 10.79 18.64
C LYS A 305 -4.96 11.05 17.85
N ALA A 306 -4.90 11.29 16.54
CA ALA A 306 -6.10 11.46 15.72
C ALA A 306 -6.94 10.17 15.64
N ALA A 307 -6.31 9.00 15.55
CA ALA A 307 -6.99 7.71 15.50
C ALA A 307 -7.68 7.35 16.83
N ARG A 308 -7.07 7.66 17.99
CA ARG A 308 -7.60 7.28 19.31
C ARG A 308 -8.81 8.12 19.76
N ARG A 309 -8.99 9.36 19.27
CA ARG A 309 -10.14 10.20 19.66
C ARG A 309 -11.48 9.71 19.10
N LYS A 310 -11.50 9.05 17.94
CA LYS A 310 -12.74 8.48 17.37
C LYS A 310 -13.18 7.20 18.09
N THR A 311 -12.25 6.35 18.52
CA THR A 311 -12.58 5.08 19.18
C THR A 311 -13.06 5.24 20.63
N ARG A 312 -12.64 6.29 21.34
CA ARG A 312 -13.11 6.56 22.72
C ARG A 312 -14.57 7.00 22.77
N ARG A 313 -15.02 7.87 21.86
CA ARG A 313 -16.41 8.34 21.83
C ARG A 313 -17.46 7.23 21.63
N HIS A 314 -17.08 6.10 21.02
CA HIS A 314 -18.00 4.99 20.81
C HIS A 314 -18.04 3.98 21.97
N ARG A 315 -17.07 4.03 22.89
CA ARG A 315 -17.02 3.13 24.06
C ARG A 315 -17.74 3.72 25.27
N ASP A 316 -17.77 5.05 25.37
CA ASP A 316 -18.37 5.75 26.52
C ASP A 316 -19.92 5.77 26.50
N ILE A 317 -20.56 5.39 25.39
CA ILE A 317 -22.04 5.32 25.28
C ILE A 317 -22.61 3.95 25.74
N ARG A 318 -21.77 2.91 25.92
CA ARG A 318 -22.23 1.55 26.28
C ARG A 318 -21.81 1.06 27.67
N GLY A 319 -21.36 1.96 28.55
CA GLY A 319 -20.73 1.61 29.83
C GLY A 319 -21.36 2.23 31.08
N THR A 320 -22.69 2.32 31.18
CA THR A 320 -23.37 2.74 32.42
C THR A 320 -23.90 1.55 33.23
N LYS A 321 -23.06 0.54 33.50
CA LYS A 321 -23.33 -0.50 34.52
C LYS A 321 -22.02 -1.09 35.06
N SER A 322 -21.29 -0.34 35.89
CA SER A 322 -20.21 -0.85 36.76
C SER A 322 -19.75 0.31 37.67
N SER A 323 -20.63 0.70 38.59
CA SER A 323 -20.34 1.73 39.60
C SER A 323 -20.03 1.12 40.98
N GLU A 324 -20.01 -0.21 41.11
CA GLU A 324 -19.80 -0.87 42.41
C GLU A 324 -18.34 -1.29 42.65
N GLU A 325 -17.54 -1.56 41.62
CA GLU A 325 -16.14 -2.01 41.80
C GLU A 325 -15.13 -0.86 41.97
N ARG A 326 -15.54 0.40 41.79
CA ARG A 326 -14.65 1.57 41.96
C ARG A 326 -14.56 2.08 43.41
N SER A 327 -15.42 1.60 44.31
CA SER A 327 -15.35 1.98 45.74
C SER A 327 -14.21 1.28 46.49
N GLN A 328 -13.79 0.09 46.06
CA GLN A 328 -12.82 -0.72 46.81
C GLN A 328 -11.38 -0.19 46.75
N TRP A 329 -11.01 0.54 45.68
CA TRP A 329 -9.70 1.19 45.55
C TRP A 329 -9.57 2.51 46.34
N SER A 330 -10.69 3.07 46.80
CA SER A 330 -10.72 4.34 47.54
C SER A 330 -10.59 4.14 49.05
N GLU A 331 -10.84 2.92 49.52
CA GLU A 331 -10.94 2.58 50.95
C GLU A 331 -9.56 2.46 51.61
N TRP A 332 -8.54 1.99 50.88
CA TRP A 332 -7.16 1.90 51.38
C TRP A 332 -6.44 3.25 51.52
N LYS A 333 -7.03 4.35 51.03
CA LYS A 333 -6.52 5.70 51.24
C LYS A 333 -7.13 6.40 52.46
N GLY A 334 -8.09 5.77 53.14
CA GLY A 334 -8.84 6.35 54.24
C GLY A 334 -8.40 5.93 55.64
N GLU A 335 -7.50 4.96 55.78
CA GLU A 335 -6.98 4.58 57.10
C GLU A 335 -5.85 5.51 57.53
N ASN A 336 -6.25 6.41 58.43
CA ASN A 336 -5.47 7.16 59.41
C ASN A 336 -4.11 6.49 59.76
N MET A 337 -3.03 6.87 59.08
CA MET A 337 -1.67 6.66 59.58
C MET A 337 -1.46 7.69 60.69
N GLU A 338 -1.47 7.22 61.95
CA GLU A 338 -0.92 7.98 63.07
C GLU A 338 0.55 8.26 62.80
N ASP A 339 0.93 9.53 62.96
CA ASP A 339 2.29 10.04 62.76
C ASP A 339 3.28 9.30 63.67
N ILE A 340 4.04 8.37 63.10
CA ILE A 340 5.25 7.84 63.74
C ILE A 340 6.36 8.88 63.49
N GLU A 341 6.45 9.84 64.40
CA GLU A 341 7.60 10.73 64.56
C GLU A 341 8.84 9.91 64.91
N SER A 342 9.61 9.51 63.91
CA SER A 342 11.04 9.22 64.00
C SER A 342 11.40 8.47 62.73
N ASP A 343 11.98 9.17 61.76
CA ASP A 343 13.11 8.61 61.03
C ASP A 343 13.83 9.73 60.26
N GLU A 344 14.98 10.06 60.83
CA GLU A 344 15.98 11.04 60.42
C GLU A 344 16.67 10.61 59.12
N PHE A 345 15.93 10.54 58.00
CA PHE A 345 16.51 10.34 56.66
C PHE A 345 16.71 11.68 55.95
N GLY A 346 17.70 12.43 56.40
CA GLY A 346 18.24 13.58 55.67
C GLY A 346 19.15 13.13 54.54
N PHE A 347 18.85 13.55 53.31
CA PHE A 347 19.55 13.19 52.06
C PHE A 347 21.02 13.68 51.98
N ASP A 348 21.52 14.34 53.03
CA ASP A 348 22.81 15.07 53.07
C ASP A 348 23.87 14.46 54.02
N LYS A 349 23.67 13.28 54.60
CA LYS A 349 24.72 12.61 55.41
C LYS A 349 25.55 11.63 54.57
N TRP A 350 26.34 12.16 53.64
CA TRP A 350 27.40 11.43 52.95
C TRP A 350 28.73 12.16 53.12
N ASP A 351 29.29 12.17 54.32
CA ASP A 351 30.73 12.42 54.43
C ASP A 351 31.37 11.73 55.64
N MET A 352 32.39 10.95 55.26
CA MET A 352 33.69 10.75 55.92
C MET A 352 33.72 10.22 57.37
N GLU A 353 34.36 9.07 57.56
CA GLU A 353 35.70 9.05 58.21
C GLU A 353 36.38 7.66 58.20
N PRO A 354 37.70 7.56 58.53
CA PRO A 354 38.67 6.81 57.75
C PRO A 354 39.05 5.46 58.37
N ARG A 355 39.41 4.48 57.54
CA ARG A 355 40.15 3.30 58.01
C ARG A 355 41.66 3.51 57.87
N ARG A 356 42.27 3.85 59.00
CA ARG A 356 43.71 3.68 59.24
C ARG A 356 44.04 2.22 59.58
N ARG A 357 45.18 1.78 59.04
CA ARG A 357 46.18 0.81 59.56
C ARG A 357 45.73 -0.65 59.72
N TYR A 358 46.41 -1.53 59.00
CA TYR A 358 47.45 -2.40 59.57
C TYR A 358 48.65 -2.45 58.64
#